data_AF-A0ABD1UG57-F1
#
_entry.id   AF-A0ABD1UG57-F1
#
_cell.length_a   1.000
_cell.length_b   1.000
_cell.length_c   1.000
_cell.angle_alpha   90.00
_cell.angle_beta   90.00
_cell.angle_gamma   90.00
#
_symmetry.space_group_name_H-M   'P 1'
#
loop_
_entity.id
_entity.type
_entity.pdbx_description
1 polymer ?
#
loop_
_entity_poly.entity_id
_entity_poly.type
_entity_poly.pdbx_seq_one_letter_code
_entity_poly.pdbx_strand_id
1 'polypeptide(L)'
;MAISFLNGDISDLCLGKPAVRWIPAAATVSDAVTALKRSGETHVSVWTCDNNTNESCECVGKICMTDVICFLCREENLANPLKAFEAPISEILPKGSSIVRHLGPNSSLLEAIDCIR
;
A
#
# COMPACT_ATOMS: atom_id res chain seq x y z
N MET A 1 -18.00 -9.08 -26.75
CA MET A 1 -17.67 -9.64 -25.43
C MET A 1 -16.39 -9.02 -24.87
N ALA A 2 -15.22 -9.15 -25.49
CA ALA A 2 -13.98 -8.49 -24.99
C ALA A 2 -14.00 -6.95 -25.09
N ILE A 3 -14.62 -6.38 -26.13
CA ILE A 3 -14.69 -4.92 -26.35
C ILE A 3 -15.58 -4.23 -25.30
N SER A 4 -16.64 -4.91 -24.86
CA SER A 4 -17.57 -4.43 -23.81
C SER A 4 -16.86 -4.28 -22.46
N PHE A 5 -15.94 -5.21 -22.16
CA PHE A 5 -15.18 -5.23 -20.91
C PHE A 5 -14.17 -4.09 -20.81
N LEU A 6 -13.57 -3.68 -21.93
CA LEU A 6 -12.62 -2.55 -21.98
C LEU A 6 -13.29 -1.17 -21.86
N ASN A 7 -14.62 -1.13 -21.99
CA ASN A 7 -15.44 0.08 -21.93
C ASN A 7 -16.10 0.30 -20.57
N GLY A 8 -15.80 -0.56 -19.58
CA GLY A 8 -16.27 -0.42 -18.20
C GLY A 8 -15.35 0.47 -17.36
N ASP A 9 -15.84 0.83 -16.18
CA ASP A 9 -15.14 1.69 -15.22
C ASP A 9 -14.45 0.85 -14.14
N ILE A 10 -13.43 1.42 -13.50
CA ILE A 10 -12.71 0.74 -12.39
C ILE A 10 -13.67 0.38 -11.24
N SER A 11 -14.68 1.22 -10.97
CA SER A 11 -15.65 0.99 -9.90
C SER A 11 -16.45 -0.32 -10.05
N ASP A 12 -16.66 -0.81 -11.28
CA ASP A 12 -17.32 -2.10 -11.53
C ASP A 12 -16.54 -3.27 -10.92
N LEU A 13 -15.21 -3.16 -10.85
CA LEU A 13 -14.34 -4.16 -10.21
C LEU A 13 -14.42 -4.14 -8.69
N CYS A 14 -15.00 -3.11 -8.08
CA CYS A 14 -15.09 -2.94 -6.63
C CYS A 14 -16.43 -3.41 -6.06
N LEU A 15 -17.41 -3.73 -6.90
CA LEU A 15 -18.73 -4.17 -6.46
C LEU A 15 -18.66 -5.48 -5.65
N GLY A 16 -19.21 -5.45 -4.44
CA GLY A 16 -19.26 -6.62 -3.55
C GLY A 16 -17.92 -7.00 -2.91
N LYS A 17 -16.84 -6.25 -3.13
CA LYS A 17 -15.56 -6.49 -2.47
C LYS A 17 -15.51 -5.88 -1.06
N PRO A 18 -14.84 -6.54 -0.10
CA PRO A 18 -14.66 -5.99 1.23
C PRO A 18 -13.80 -4.72 1.19
N ALA A 19 -13.92 -3.90 2.24
CA ALA A 19 -13.09 -2.71 2.40
C ALA A 19 -11.59 -3.08 2.48
N VAL A 20 -10.76 -2.32 1.77
CA VAL A 20 -9.31 -2.52 1.78
C VAL A 20 -8.74 -2.10 3.13
N ARG A 21 -7.86 -2.93 3.68
CA ARG A 21 -7.15 -2.62 4.91
C ARG A 21 -5.93 -1.74 4.63
N TRP A 22 -5.76 -0.69 5.42
CA TRP A 22 -4.65 0.24 5.31
C TRP A 22 -3.95 0.44 6.65
N ILE A 23 -2.74 0.99 6.58
CA ILE A 23 -1.94 1.41 7.73
C ILE A 23 -1.38 2.82 7.49
N PRO A 24 -1.22 3.65 8.54
CA PRO A 24 -0.64 4.98 8.39
C PRO A 24 0.87 4.90 8.15
N ALA A 25 1.44 5.87 7.44
CA ALA A 25 2.89 5.91 7.16
C ALA A 25 3.76 6.04 8.43
N ALA A 26 3.18 6.55 9.52
CA ALA A 26 3.81 6.66 10.84
C ALA A 26 3.74 5.36 11.67
N ALA A 27 2.97 4.35 11.24
CA ALA A 27 2.91 3.07 11.96
C ALA A 27 4.24 2.32 11.89
N THR A 28 4.44 1.42 12.86
CA THR A 28 5.70 0.68 13.00
C THR A 28 5.78 -0.51 12.04
N VAL A 29 6.99 -1.02 11.81
CA VAL A 29 7.19 -2.29 11.08
C VAL A 29 6.43 -3.44 11.75
N SER A 30 6.38 -3.47 13.08
CA SER A 30 5.59 -4.46 13.84
C SER A 30 4.10 -4.39 13.48
N ASP A 31 3.54 -3.19 13.44
CA ASP A 31 2.14 -2.98 13.06
C ASP A 31 1.88 -3.47 11.64
N ALA A 32 2.79 -3.18 10.69
CA ALA A 32 2.71 -3.68 9.32
C ALA A 32 2.69 -5.22 9.27
N VAL A 33 3.55 -5.90 10.03
CA VAL A 33 3.58 -7.37 10.09
C VAL A 33 2.28 -7.93 10.66
N THR A 34 1.73 -7.32 11.71
CA THR A 34 0.44 -7.76 12.27
C THR A 34 -0.71 -7.51 11.29
N ALA A 35 -0.68 -6.40 10.55
CA ALA A 35 -1.68 -6.09 9.53
C ALA A 35 -1.64 -7.10 8.38
N LEU A 36 -0.45 -7.42 7.86
CA LEU A 36 -0.24 -8.43 6.82
C LEU A 36 -0.72 -9.83 7.26
N LYS A 37 -0.38 -10.24 8.49
CA LYS A 37 -0.83 -11.54 9.02
C LYS A 37 -2.34 -11.63 9.20
N ARG A 38 -2.98 -10.53 9.62
CA ARG A 38 -4.43 -10.48 9.86
C ARG A 38 -5.25 -10.28 8.60
N SER A 39 -4.70 -9.64 7.56
CA SER A 39 -5.42 -9.45 6.30
C SER A 39 -5.48 -10.71 5.47
N GLY A 40 -4.47 -11.59 5.55
CA GLY A 40 -4.32 -12.72 4.62
C GLY A 40 -3.95 -12.29 3.20
N GLU A 41 -3.74 -11.00 2.98
CA GLU A 41 -3.32 -10.41 1.72
C GLU A 41 -1.81 -10.39 1.59
N THR A 42 -1.31 -10.40 0.35
CA THR A 42 0.13 -10.33 0.08
C THR A 42 0.72 -8.94 0.35
N HIS A 43 -0.12 -7.91 0.29
CA HIS A 43 0.28 -6.52 0.45
C HIS A 43 -0.75 -5.78 1.33
N VAL A 44 -0.28 -4.71 1.98
CA VAL A 44 -1.13 -3.73 2.68
C VAL A 44 -0.81 -2.34 2.16
N SER A 45 -1.82 -1.52 1.89
CA SER A 45 -1.63 -0.14 1.44
C SER A 45 -1.25 0.79 2.59
N VAL A 46 -0.35 1.74 2.32
CA VAL A 46 0.16 2.73 3.29
C VAL A 46 -0.36 4.11 2.92
N TRP A 47 -0.92 4.83 3.89
CA TRP A 47 -1.61 6.10 3.67
C TRP A 47 -1.07 7.21 4.57
N THR A 48 -1.22 8.48 4.15
CA THR A 48 -0.86 9.68 4.94
C THR A 48 -1.89 10.05 5.99
N CYS A 49 -3.07 9.41 5.98
CA CYS A 49 -4.10 9.62 6.99
C CYS A 49 -3.53 9.50 8.41
N ASP A 50 -3.72 10.55 9.20
CA ASP A 50 -3.71 10.47 10.65
C ASP A 50 -5.13 10.79 11.14
N ASN A 51 -5.59 10.17 12.22
CA ASN A 51 -7.01 10.17 12.64
C ASN A 51 -7.59 11.56 12.99
N ASN A 52 -6.83 12.65 12.84
CA ASN A 52 -7.12 13.96 13.43
C ASN A 52 -6.88 15.17 12.50
N THR A 53 -6.48 14.99 11.24
CA THR A 53 -6.25 16.10 10.30
C THR A 53 -7.12 15.96 9.05
N ASN A 54 -7.84 17.04 8.68
CA ASN A 54 -8.63 17.12 7.45
C ASN A 54 -7.75 17.27 6.19
N GLU A 55 -6.53 16.72 6.23
CA GLU A 55 -5.58 16.77 5.12
C GLU A 55 -5.92 15.69 4.09
N SER A 56 -5.49 15.90 2.85
CA SER A 56 -5.73 14.96 1.75
C SER A 56 -5.11 13.60 2.07
N CYS A 57 -5.97 12.63 2.38
CA CYS A 57 -5.53 11.27 2.66
C CYS A 57 -5.19 10.56 1.35
N GLU A 58 -3.91 10.32 1.15
CA GLU A 58 -3.39 9.72 -0.07
C GLU A 58 -2.63 8.44 0.24
N CYS A 59 -2.83 7.43 -0.61
CA CYS A 59 -1.99 6.23 -0.60
C CYS A 59 -0.59 6.62 -1.10
N VAL A 60 0.42 6.41 -0.26
CA VAL A 60 1.83 6.73 -0.54
C VAL A 60 2.63 5.48 -0.88
N GLY A 61 2.07 4.29 -0.73
CA GLY A 61 2.71 3.06 -1.14
C GLY A 61 1.95 1.82 -0.73
N LYS A 62 2.59 0.67 -0.94
CA LYS A 62 2.18 -0.61 -0.41
C LYS A 62 3.38 -1.31 0.19
N ILE A 63 3.15 -2.17 1.17
CA ILE A 63 4.18 -2.98 1.80
C ILE A 63 3.78 -4.45 1.75
N CYS A 64 4.74 -5.33 1.47
CA CYS A 64 4.59 -6.78 1.56
C CYS A 64 5.58 -7.39 2.55
N MET A 65 5.45 -8.70 2.79
CA MET A 65 6.36 -9.42 3.69
C MET A 65 7.81 -9.38 3.20
N THR A 66 8.04 -9.39 1.89
CA THR A 66 9.40 -9.32 1.32
C THR A 66 10.06 -7.98 1.63
N ASP A 67 9.32 -6.86 1.56
CA ASP A 67 9.86 -5.54 1.91
C ASP A 67 10.32 -5.49 3.38
N VAL A 68 9.52 -6.09 4.27
CA VAL A 68 9.86 -6.20 5.70
C VAL A 68 11.12 -7.04 5.88
N ILE A 69 11.21 -8.21 5.25
CA ILE A 69 12.38 -9.08 5.36
C ILE A 69 13.64 -8.35 4.84
N CYS A 70 13.55 -7.73 3.66
CA CYS A 70 14.65 -6.96 3.09
C CYS A 70 15.09 -5.79 4.00
N PHE A 71 14.14 -5.11 4.65
CA PHE A 71 14.45 -4.06 5.61
C PHE A 71 15.18 -4.60 6.84
N LEU A 72 14.70 -5.69 7.42
CA LEU A 72 15.33 -6.32 8.59
C LEU A 72 16.73 -6.88 8.28
N CYS A 73 16.97 -7.30 7.04
CA CYS A 73 18.25 -7.82 6.59
C CYS A 73 19.32 -6.75 6.31
N ARG A 74 19.03 -5.45 6.45
CA ARG A 74 20.05 -4.39 6.37
C ARG A 74 21.04 -4.54 7.54
N GLU A 75 22.32 -4.24 7.32
CA GLU A 75 23.37 -4.46 8.33
C GLU A 75 23.07 -3.75 9.66
N GLU A 76 22.60 -2.48 9.61
CA GLU A 76 22.22 -1.74 10.82
C GLU A 76 21.05 -2.37 11.58
N ASN A 77 20.12 -3.03 10.87
CA ASN A 77 18.91 -3.61 11.44
C ASN A 77 19.16 -5.03 11.96
N LEU A 78 20.08 -5.78 11.35
CA LEU A 78 20.52 -7.08 11.86
C LEU A 78 21.25 -6.96 13.21
N ALA A 79 21.97 -5.85 13.43
CA ALA A 79 22.66 -5.59 14.70
C ALA A 79 21.67 -5.35 15.87
N ASN A 80 20.49 -4.78 15.60
CA ASN A 80 19.43 -4.61 16.60
C ASN A 80 18.02 -4.77 15.98
N PRO A 81 17.54 -6.02 15.84
CA PRO A 81 16.26 -6.30 15.18
C PRO A 81 15.05 -5.70 15.91
N LEU A 82 15.09 -5.62 17.24
CA LEU A 82 14.01 -5.05 18.04
C LEU A 82 13.79 -3.58 17.69
N LYS A 83 14.88 -2.81 17.58
CA LYS A 83 14.82 -1.41 17.15
C LYS A 83 14.29 -1.29 15.72
N ALA A 84 14.67 -2.20 14.82
CA ALA A 84 14.16 -2.21 13.45
C ALA A 84 12.64 -2.46 13.39
N PHE A 85 12.09 -3.27 14.29
CA PHE A 85 10.66 -3.51 14.39
C PHE A 85 9.84 -2.30 14.89
N GLU A 86 10.47 -1.39 15.63
CA GLU A 86 9.88 -0.14 16.09
C GLU A 86 10.02 1.01 15.09
N ALA A 87 10.82 0.82 14.03
CA ALA A 87 11.00 1.83 12.99
C ALA A 87 9.67 2.12 12.26
N PRO A 88 9.44 3.36 11.82
CA PRO A 88 8.27 3.71 11.02
C PRO A 88 8.34 3.11 9.62
N ILE A 89 7.17 2.77 9.05
CA ILE A 89 7.05 2.19 7.70
C ILE A 89 7.60 3.13 6.61
N SER A 90 7.58 4.44 6.86
CA SER A 90 8.19 5.44 5.97
C SER A 90 9.68 5.20 5.67
N GLU A 91 10.41 4.44 6.51
CA GLU A 91 11.79 4.03 6.25
C GLU A 91 11.94 2.84 5.28
N ILE A 92 10.87 2.06 5.11
CA ILE A 92 10.79 0.95 4.17
C ILE A 92 10.33 1.46 2.80
N LEU A 93 9.40 2.42 2.78
CA LEU A 93 8.85 2.95 1.55
C LEU A 93 9.96 3.58 0.67
N PRO A 94 9.87 3.43 -0.67
CA PRO A 94 10.83 4.06 -1.55
C PRO A 94 10.76 5.58 -1.37
N LYS A 95 11.92 6.25 -1.44
CA LYS A 95 12.02 7.71 -1.31
C LYS A 95 12.08 8.33 -2.69
N GLY A 96 11.09 9.15 -3.07
CA GLY A 96 11.04 9.84 -4.36
C GLY A 96 9.64 10.34 -4.72
N SER A 97 9.54 11.24 -5.70
CA SER A 97 8.25 11.70 -6.22
C SER A 97 7.64 10.65 -7.16
N SER A 98 6.34 10.40 -7.03
CA SER A 98 5.48 9.57 -7.92
C SER A 98 5.64 8.04 -7.91
N ILE A 99 5.70 7.40 -6.73
CA ILE A 99 5.67 5.92 -6.63
C ILE A 99 4.27 5.35 -6.86
N VAL A 100 3.24 6.09 -6.43
CA VAL A 100 1.84 5.65 -6.52
C VAL A 100 1.10 6.53 -7.52
N ARG A 101 0.45 5.89 -8.49
CA ARG A 101 -0.50 6.53 -9.38
C ARG A 101 -1.92 6.19 -8.91
N HIS A 102 -2.68 7.23 -8.60
CA HIS A 102 -4.09 7.11 -8.21
C HIS A 102 -4.98 7.21 -9.44
N LEU A 103 -6.03 6.40 -9.46
CA LEU A 103 -7.06 6.42 -10.50
C LEU A 103 -8.42 6.67 -9.87
N GLY A 104 -9.27 7.42 -10.56
CA GLY A 104 -10.61 7.71 -10.10
C GLY A 104 -11.54 6.50 -10.27
N PRO A 105 -12.68 6.45 -9.54
CA PRO A 105 -13.66 5.37 -9.70
C PRO A 105 -14.28 5.30 -11.10
N ASN A 106 -14.30 6.42 -11.81
CA ASN A 106 -14.84 6.57 -13.17
C ASN A 106 -13.73 6.53 -14.25
N SER A 107 -12.48 6.24 -13.86
CA SER A 107 -11.42 5.99 -14.85
C SER A 107 -11.74 4.72 -15.61
N SER A 108 -11.37 4.70 -16.90
CA SER A 108 -11.59 3.54 -17.75
C SER A 108 -10.69 2.36 -17.34
N LEU A 109 -11.17 1.14 -17.56
CA LEU A 109 -10.35 -0.05 -17.35
C LEU A 109 -9.09 -0.07 -18.22
N LEU A 110 -9.14 0.52 -19.41
CA LEU A 110 -7.98 0.65 -20.30
C LEU A 110 -6.89 1.53 -19.67
N GLU A 111 -7.27 2.67 -19.09
CA GLU A 111 -6.37 3.55 -18.36
C GLU A 111 -5.70 2.81 -17.19
N ALA A 112 -6.46 1.99 -16.45
CA ALA A 112 -5.92 1.18 -15.37
C ALA A 112 -4.89 0.14 -15.83
N ILE A 113 -5.13 -0.52 -16.97
CA ILE A 113 -4.21 -1.49 -17.56
C ILE A 113 -2.91 -0.80 -18.00
N ASP A 114 -3.00 0.38 -18.62
CA ASP A 114 -1.84 1.15 -19.04
C ASP A 114 -0.96 1.60 -17.85
N CYS A 115 -1.53 1.70 -16.64
CA CYS A 115 -0.76 2.01 -15.43
C CYS A 115 0.01 0.82 -14.85
N ILE A 116 -0.32 -0.41 -15.25
CA ILE A 116 0.33 -1.64 -14.78
C ILE A 116 1.48 -2.04 -15.73
N ARG A 117 1.47 -1.51 -16.96
CA ARG A 117 2.44 -1.80 -18.01
C ARG A 117 3.77 -1.08 -17.80
#